data_AF-R6XNC9-F1
#
_entry.id   AF-R6XNC9-F1
#
_cell.length_a   1.000
_cell.length_b   1.000
_cell.length_c   1.000
_cell.angle_alpha   90.00
_cell.angle_beta   90.00
_cell.angle_gamma   90.00
#
_symmetry.space_group_name_H-M   'P 1'
#
loop_
_entity.id
_entity.type
_entity.pdbx_description
1 polymer ?
#
loop_
_entity_poly.entity_id
_entity_poly.type
_entity_poly.pdbx_seq_one_letter_code
_entity_poly.pdbx_strand_id
1 'polypeptide(L)'
;MVKFGVNPDAGMDFWNLADALDFGHAIAVISAMNQEQKKYVTGYLATIMAADGEIADSEVTLWRLISTLANLPAMNIGEAITFWKNN
;
A
#
# COMPACT_ATOMS: atom_id res chain seq x y z
N MET A 1 5.54 0.11 8.52
CA MET A 1 4.92 0.55 9.79
C MET A 1 5.59 1.80 10.35
N VAL A 2 6.90 1.80 10.64
CA VAL A 2 7.58 2.97 11.25
C VAL A 2 7.48 4.25 10.42
N LYS A 3 7.61 4.17 9.08
CA LYS A 3 7.39 5.33 8.18
C LYS A 3 5.97 5.90 8.21
N PHE A 4 4.99 5.12 8.66
CA PHE A 4 3.62 5.60 8.91
C PHE A 4 3.43 6.15 10.33
N GLY A 5 4.51 6.30 11.11
CA GLY A 5 4.45 6.77 12.49
C GLY A 5 3.90 5.76 13.49
N VAL A 6 3.78 4.49 13.10
CA VAL A 6 3.27 3.42 13.97
C VAL A 6 4.38 2.91 14.89
N ASN A 7 4.09 2.81 16.19
CA ASN A 7 4.99 2.19 17.17
C ASN A 7 5.25 0.73 16.78
N PRO A 8 6.52 0.31 16.55
CA PRO A 8 6.84 -1.06 16.18
C PRO A 8 6.39 -2.12 17.20
N ASP A 9 6.32 -1.77 18.49
CA ASP A 9 5.85 -2.68 19.54
C ASP A 9 4.34 -2.94 19.48
N ALA A 10 3.58 -2.07 18.81
CA ALA A 10 2.15 -2.26 18.55
C ALA A 10 1.88 -3.15 17.31
N GLY A 11 2.93 -3.58 16.59
CA GLY A 11 2.81 -4.28 15.31
C GLY A 11 1.98 -5.56 15.36
N MET A 12 2.01 -6.31 16.47
CA MET A 12 1.28 -7.58 16.61
C MET A 12 -0.24 -7.37 16.69
N ASP A 13 -0.70 -6.26 17.27
CA ASP A 13 -2.12 -5.95 17.38
C ASP A 13 -2.73 -5.54 16.02
N PHE A 14 -1.95 -4.89 15.15
CA PHE A 14 -2.41 -4.51 13.81
C PHE A 14 -2.68 -5.71 12.91
N TRP A 15 -1.86 -6.77 13.00
CA TRP A 15 -2.08 -7.98 12.20
C TRP A 15 -3.34 -8.71 12.61
N ASN A 16 -3.61 -8.82 13.92
CA ASN A 16 -4.84 -9.39 14.43
C ASN A 16 -6.08 -8.59 14.01
N LEU A 17 -5.99 -7.25 14.01
CA LEU A 17 -7.06 -6.38 13.52
C LEU A 17 -7.25 -6.50 12.00
N ALA A 18 -6.16 -6.65 11.24
CA ALA A 18 -6.22 -6.83 9.80
C ALA A 18 -6.90 -8.15 9.40
N ASP A 19 -6.63 -9.25 10.12
CA ASP A 19 -7.29 -10.54 9.90
C ASP A 19 -8.81 -10.49 10.14
N ALA A 20 -9.25 -9.62 11.06
CA ALA A 20 -10.67 -9.42 11.34
C ALA A 20 -11.36 -8.42 10.39
N LEU A 21 -10.58 -7.71 9.55
CA LEU A 21 -11.09 -6.64 8.69
C LEU A 21 -11.62 -7.21 7.37
N ASP A 22 -12.87 -6.90 7.04
CA ASP A 22 -13.41 -7.23 5.72
C ASP A 22 -12.69 -6.45 4.61
N PHE A 23 -12.41 -7.14 3.50
CA PHE A 23 -11.71 -6.56 2.35
C PHE A 23 -12.44 -5.35 1.76
N GLY A 24 -13.77 -5.44 1.62
CA GLY A 24 -14.58 -4.33 1.10
C GLY A 24 -14.51 -3.12 2.01
N HIS A 25 -14.51 -3.33 3.32
CA HIS A 25 -14.32 -2.26 4.30
C HIS A 25 -12.93 -1.61 4.18
N ALA A 26 -11.86 -2.41 4.07
CA ALA A 26 -10.49 -1.90 3.89
C ALA A 26 -10.36 -1.03 2.64
N ILE A 27 -10.92 -1.48 1.52
CA ILE A 27 -10.95 -0.71 0.26
C ILE A 27 -11.73 0.60 0.41
N ALA A 28 -12.88 0.59 1.09
CA ALA A 28 -13.67 1.79 1.32
C ALA A 28 -12.91 2.85 2.15
N VAL A 29 -12.21 2.42 3.21
CA VAL A 29 -11.39 3.30 4.05
C VAL A 29 -10.28 3.97 3.23
N ILE A 30 -9.54 3.19 2.43
CA ILE A 30 -8.46 3.73 1.59
C ILE A 30 -9.04 4.65 0.50
N SER A 31 -10.17 4.29 -0.10
CA SER A 31 -10.80 5.08 -1.16
C SER A 31 -11.26 6.46 -0.65
N ALA A 32 -11.64 6.57 0.62
CA ALA A 32 -12.04 7.82 1.27
C ALA A 32 -10.86 8.73 1.69
N MET A 33 -9.62 8.25 1.62
CA MET A 33 -8.44 9.06 1.94
C MET A 33 -8.24 10.23 0.98
N ASN A 34 -7.53 11.26 1.45
CA ASN A 34 -7.13 12.35 0.57
C ASN A 34 -6.02 11.88 -0.42
N GLN A 35 -5.80 12.68 -1.47
CA GLN A 35 -4.86 12.30 -2.54
C GLN A 35 -3.41 12.18 -2.09
N GLU A 36 -3.00 12.93 -1.07
CA GLU A 36 -1.65 12.86 -0.53
C GLU A 36 -1.43 11.54 0.22
N GLN A 37 -2.35 11.18 1.12
CA GLN A 37 -2.35 9.91 1.83
C GLN A 37 -2.37 8.72 0.87
N LYS A 38 -3.16 8.80 -0.19
CA LYS A 38 -3.22 7.74 -1.22
C LYS A 38 -1.89 7.52 -1.92
N LYS A 39 -1.06 8.56 -2.12
CA LYS A 39 0.29 8.38 -2.68
C LYS A 39 1.17 7.52 -1.77
N TYR A 40 1.10 7.73 -0.45
CA TYR A 40 1.82 6.89 0.52
C TYR A 40 1.35 5.44 0.51
N VAL A 41 0.03 5.20 0.44
CA VAL A 41 -0.51 3.84 0.30
C VAL A 41 0.00 3.18 -0.98
N THR A 42 -0.06 3.92 -2.10
CA THR A 42 0.35 3.42 -3.41
C THR A 42 1.84 3.04 -3.45
N GLY A 43 2.71 3.91 -2.91
CA GLY A 43 4.14 3.65 -2.80
C GLY A 43 4.47 2.50 -1.86
N TYR A 44 3.79 2.41 -0.72
CA TYR A 44 4.00 1.32 0.22
C TYR A 44 3.65 -0.04 -0.38
N LEU A 45 2.46 -0.15 -1.01
CA LEU A 45 2.05 -1.38 -1.69
C LEU A 45 3.04 -1.77 -2.80
N ALA A 46 3.55 -0.81 -3.56
CA ALA A 46 4.55 -1.07 -4.58
C ALA A 46 5.85 -1.68 -3.99
N THR A 47 6.26 -1.25 -2.79
CA THR A 47 7.46 -1.82 -2.15
C THR A 47 7.25 -3.23 -1.59
N ILE A 48 6.03 -3.57 -1.17
CA ILE A 48 5.69 -4.94 -0.76
C ILE A 48 5.78 -5.87 -1.98
N MET A 49 5.28 -5.40 -3.11
CA MET A 49 5.22 -6.14 -4.38
C MET A 49 6.55 -6.19 -5.13
N ALA A 50 7.59 -5.53 -4.64
CA ALA A 50 8.93 -5.51 -5.22
C ALA A 50 9.99 -6.00 -4.21
N ALA A 51 9.54 -6.73 -3.17
CA ALA A 51 10.35 -7.02 -1.99
C ALA A 51 11.44 -8.06 -2.24
N ASP A 52 11.32 -8.91 -3.25
CA ASP A 52 12.31 -9.92 -3.62
C ASP A 52 13.43 -9.38 -4.51
N GLY A 53 13.38 -8.09 -4.87
CA GLY A 53 14.38 -7.40 -5.67
C GLY A 53 14.15 -7.51 -7.18
N GLU A 54 13.16 -8.30 -7.61
CA GLU A 54 12.63 -8.28 -8.96
C GLU A 54 11.23 -7.65 -8.96
N ILE A 55 10.75 -7.26 -10.13
CA ILE A 55 9.39 -6.77 -10.30
C ILE A 55 8.79 -7.65 -11.39
N ALA A 56 8.07 -8.69 -10.98
CA ALA A 56 7.41 -9.58 -11.92
C ALA A 56 6.13 -8.91 -12.47
N ASP A 57 5.79 -9.23 -13.72
CA ASP A 57 4.58 -8.69 -14.36
C ASP A 57 3.29 -9.04 -13.57
N SER A 58 3.28 -10.18 -12.88
CA SER A 58 2.18 -10.60 -12.00
C SER A 58 2.02 -9.67 -10.80
N GLU A 59 3.11 -9.22 -10.20
CA GLU A 59 3.11 -8.32 -9.03
C GLU A 59 2.64 -6.92 -9.42
N VAL A 60 3.11 -6.43 -10.57
CA VAL A 60 2.63 -5.17 -11.16
C VAL A 60 1.13 -5.25 -11.46
N THR A 61 0.66 -6.39 -11.97
CA THR A 61 -0.75 -6.60 -12.28
C THR A 61 -1.61 -6.59 -11.01
N LEU A 62 -1.18 -7.27 -9.96
CA LEU A 62 -1.88 -7.27 -8.66
C LEU A 62 -1.89 -5.87 -8.03
N TRP A 63 -0.76 -5.18 -8.07
CA TRP A 63 -0.65 -3.81 -7.58
C TRP A 63 -1.59 -2.85 -8.33
N ARG A 64 -1.67 -2.95 -9.65
CA ARG A 64 -2.61 -2.17 -10.48
C ARG A 64 -4.07 -2.49 -10.17
N LEU A 65 -4.40 -3.76 -9.96
CA LEU A 65 -5.75 -4.19 -9.60
C LEU A 65 -6.19 -3.54 -8.27
N ILE A 66 -5.38 -3.68 -7.22
CA ILE A 66 -5.68 -3.09 -5.90
C ILE A 66 -5.74 -1.57 -5.99
N SER A 67 -4.82 -0.95 -6.75
CA SER A 67 -4.82 0.50 -6.97
C SER A 67 -6.11 0.99 -7.63
N THR A 68 -6.66 0.21 -8.57
CA THR A 68 -7.92 0.53 -9.23
C THR A 68 -9.10 0.38 -8.27
N LEU A 69 -9.17 -0.73 -7.53
CA LEU A 69 -10.26 -0.99 -6.58
C LEU A 69 -10.32 0.07 -5.46
N ALA A 70 -9.17 0.52 -4.97
CA ALA A 70 -9.06 1.54 -3.93
C ALA A 70 -9.02 2.99 -4.44
N ASN A 71 -9.20 3.21 -5.74
CA ASN A 71 -9.14 4.53 -6.37
C ASN A 71 -7.85 5.31 -5.98
N LEU A 72 -6.72 4.63 -6.10
CA LEU A 72 -5.38 5.16 -5.88
C LEU A 72 -4.89 5.92 -7.12
N PRO A 73 -3.99 6.90 -6.94
CA PRO A 73 -3.43 7.66 -8.04
C PRO A 73 -2.70 6.76 -9.05
N ALA A 74 -2.88 7.06 -10.34
CA ALA A 74 -2.12 6.43 -11.40
C ALA A 74 -0.64 6.85 -11.30
N MET A 75 0.25 5.89 -11.09
CA MET A 75 1.69 6.04 -11.12
C MET A 75 2.33 4.77 -11.70
N ASN A 76 3.53 4.88 -12.25
CA ASN A 76 4.29 3.70 -12.61
C ASN A 76 4.94 3.10 -11.34
N ILE A 77 5.26 1.80 -11.36
CA ILE A 77 5.77 1.13 -10.16
C ILE A 77 7.13 1.69 -9.70
N GLY A 78 7.97 2.14 -10.64
CA GLY A 78 9.25 2.78 -10.34
C GLY A 78 9.10 4.14 -9.64
N GLU A 79 8.13 4.96 -10.07
CA GLU A 79 7.73 6.22 -9.44
C GLU A 79 7.20 5.97 -8.04
N ALA A 80 6.35 4.96 -7.86
CA ALA A 80 5.78 4.58 -6.57
C ALA A 80 6.87 4.17 -5.56
N ILE A 81 7.81 3.33 -6.00
CA ILE A 81 8.96 2.90 -5.19
C ILE A 81 9.87 4.10 -4.89
N THR A 82 10.15 4.95 -5.87
CA THR A 82 10.99 6.14 -5.68
C THR A 82 10.35 7.13 -4.71
N PHE A 83 9.05 7.36 -4.84
CA PHE A 83 8.27 8.18 -3.92
C PHE A 83 8.37 7.63 -2.48
N TRP A 84 8.17 6.33 -2.29
CA TRP A 84 8.27 5.70 -0.97
C TRP A 84 9.69 5.68 -0.40
N LYS A 85 10.72 5.63 -1.24
CA LYS A 85 12.10 5.73 -0.75
C LYS A 85 12.38 7.13 -0.19
N ASN A 86 11.88 8.15 -0.86
CA ASN A 86 12.18 9.56 -0.57
C ASN A 86 11.32 10.19 0.52
N ASN A 87 10.24 9.53 0.95
CA ASN A 87 9.34 9.98 2.02
C ASN A 87 9.21 8.89 3.09
#